data_AF-A0A970ML91-F1
#
_entry.id   AF-A0A970ML91-F1
#
_cell.length_a   1.000
_cell.length_b   1.000
_cell.length_c   1.000
_cell.angle_alpha   90.00
_cell.angle_beta   90.00
_cell.angle_gamma   90.00
#
_symmetry.space_group_name_H-M   'P 1'
#
loop_
_entity.id
_entity.type
_entity.pdbx_description
1 polymer ?
#
loop_
_entity_poly.entity_id
_entity_poly.type
_entity_poly.pdbx_seq_one_letter_code
_entity_poly.pdbx_strand_id
1 'polypeptide(L)'
;MIYLLTGATVAAVGVYPYLLFGFGLFSRIPILFWIIVSIANLMVGGFLVIIAYSVAFFGVAWPDRLVKSRLFKWFLRGPFTASVVLAATTIIRRFGMLWEDPYNPFVPIFMVGLILLLEYLITLLAPFWERLLFYGSDRREIMRIQSLEDHLLTRSDLQQFLEIVTATICDLLQVQSAFIAMLDGGGLVMLTVAGDQSAFNEIESSDEILALTLKNESNPDENFLHWSGHLLIPLVYADQQNGKILLGLCGFPWVSEREMDAEHVQSITLLASRVSIALRDWKLQQQVIDSMENLHPQVLLIQQLRAASSYNKTSVLMDEAQLPEEDFVEWVKDALTHYWGGPKLTESPLLSLRIVQSAIDDFDGSPINALRGILKTAINNIKPEGERRFTAEWILYNILELKFLEGRKVREVANRLAMSEADLYRKQRVALEAVSKMIVSMELSAREEEQA
;
A
#
# COMPACT_ATOMS: atom_id res chain seq x y z
N MET A 1 14.05 19.69 12.37
CA MET A 1 14.19 20.70 13.43
C MET A 1 15.11 21.85 13.01
N ILE A 2 16.41 21.64 12.75
CA ILE A 2 17.37 22.73 12.43
C ILE A 2 16.91 23.59 11.25
N TYR A 3 16.54 22.99 10.12
CA TYR A 3 16.07 23.72 8.92
C TYR A 3 14.85 24.61 9.17
N LEU A 4 13.93 24.17 10.02
CA LEU A 4 12.73 24.90 10.42
C LEU A 4 13.08 26.12 11.27
N LEU A 5 13.99 25.93 12.23
CA LEU A 5 14.43 26.98 13.15
C LEU A 5 15.28 28.04 12.43
N THR A 6 16.17 27.61 11.52
CA THR A 6 16.94 28.53 10.66
C THR A 6 16.05 29.30 9.68
N GLY A 7 14.99 28.67 9.16
CA GLY A 7 14.07 29.39 8.28
C GLY A 7 13.27 30.47 9.01
N ALA A 8 12.80 30.16 10.21
CA ALA A 8 12.05 31.11 11.03
C ALA A 8 12.91 32.32 11.46
N THR A 9 14.18 32.10 11.82
CA THR A 9 15.09 33.20 12.18
C THR A 9 15.42 34.07 10.97
N VAL A 10 15.65 33.50 9.80
CA VAL A 10 15.91 34.28 8.58
C VAL A 10 14.69 35.13 8.18
N ALA A 11 13.47 34.60 8.32
CA ALA A 11 12.26 35.37 8.10
C ALA A 11 12.17 36.60 9.03
N ALA A 12 12.54 36.45 10.31
CA ALA A 12 12.57 37.55 11.27
C ALA A 12 13.67 38.58 10.93
N VAL A 13 14.87 38.12 10.56
CA VAL A 13 15.99 38.99 10.16
C VAL A 13 15.68 39.75 8.87
N GLY A 14 14.92 39.16 7.95
CA GLY A 14 14.54 39.80 6.69
C GLY A 14 13.70 41.06 6.84
N VAL A 15 13.10 41.32 8.02
CA VAL A 15 12.37 42.56 8.33
C VAL A 15 13.33 43.70 8.68
N TYR A 16 14.54 43.41 9.16
CA TYR A 16 15.51 44.39 9.65
C TYR A 16 15.90 45.48 8.62
N PRO A 17 16.13 45.15 7.33
CA PRO A 17 16.43 46.17 6.31
C PRO A 17 15.36 47.26 6.18
N TYR A 18 14.08 46.97 6.44
CA TYR A 18 13.01 47.97 6.36
C TYR A 18 13.10 49.01 7.48
N LEU A 19 13.69 48.68 8.64
CA LEU A 19 13.93 49.64 9.73
C LEU A 19 15.00 50.68 9.38
N LEU A 20 15.83 50.40 8.38
CA LEU A 20 16.87 51.32 7.89
C LEU A 20 16.28 52.40 6.97
N PHE A 21 14.98 52.33 6.66
CA PHE A 21 14.30 53.33 5.85
C PHE A 21 14.31 54.70 6.54
N GLY A 22 14.90 55.70 5.87
CA GLY A 22 15.00 57.06 6.39
C GLY A 22 16.27 57.36 7.20
N PHE A 23 17.17 56.39 7.43
CA PHE A 23 18.48 56.67 8.03
C PHE A 23 19.35 57.51 7.08
N GLY A 24 20.12 58.47 7.61
CA GLY A 24 20.80 59.49 6.81
C GLY A 24 21.82 58.99 5.77
N LEU A 25 22.28 57.74 5.88
CA LEU A 25 23.16 57.08 4.91
C LEU A 25 22.36 56.48 3.73
N PHE A 26 21.20 55.88 4.01
CA PHE A 26 20.34 55.24 3.01
C PHE A 26 19.46 56.23 2.25
N SER A 27 19.18 57.41 2.84
CA SER A 27 18.54 58.51 2.11
C SER A 27 19.45 59.13 1.05
N ARG A 28 20.78 59.09 1.23
CA ARG A 28 21.77 59.58 0.26
C ARG A 28 22.03 58.59 -0.88
N ILE A 29 21.90 57.28 -0.64
CA ILE A 29 22.10 56.23 -1.65
C ILE A 29 20.88 55.28 -1.68
N PRO A 30 19.74 55.71 -2.26
CA PRO A 30 18.51 54.92 -2.26
C PRO A 30 18.66 53.55 -2.94
N ILE A 31 19.53 53.45 -3.95
CA ILE A 31 19.77 52.21 -4.70
C ILE A 31 20.34 51.11 -3.79
N LEU A 32 21.27 51.47 -2.90
CA LEU A 32 21.90 50.52 -1.98
C LEU A 32 20.88 49.97 -0.97
N PHE A 33 19.94 50.81 -0.50
CA PHE A 33 18.82 50.36 0.33
C PHE A 33 17.96 49.32 -0.39
N TRP A 34 17.53 49.60 -1.62
CA TRP A 34 16.68 48.67 -2.39
C TRP A 34 17.38 47.35 -2.73
N ILE A 35 18.69 47.37 -2.97
CA ILE A 35 19.48 46.15 -3.19
C ILE A 35 19.48 45.28 -1.93
N ILE A 36 19.76 45.86 -0.76
CA ILE A 36 19.79 45.12 0.52
C ILE A 36 18.41 44.52 0.82
N VAL A 37 17.35 45.31 0.67
CA VAL A 37 15.96 44.86 0.88
C VAL A 37 15.60 43.74 -0.10
N SER A 38 15.98 43.85 -1.36
CA SER A 38 15.72 42.83 -2.38
C SER A 38 16.44 41.52 -2.08
N ILE A 39 17.72 41.58 -1.66
CA ILE A 39 18.50 40.40 -1.26
C ILE A 39 17.87 39.73 -0.04
N ALA A 40 17.48 40.52 0.96
CA ALA A 40 16.83 40.00 2.16
C ALA A 40 15.49 39.31 1.83
N ASN A 41 14.63 39.93 1.01
CA ASN A 41 13.37 39.32 0.59
C ASN A 41 13.60 38.00 -0.20
N LEU A 42 14.61 37.96 -1.07
CA LEU A 42 14.95 36.75 -1.82
C LEU A 42 15.44 35.62 -0.90
N MET A 43 16.25 35.98 0.12
CA MET A 43 16.68 35.05 1.16
C MET A 43 15.49 34.50 1.95
N VAL A 44 14.59 35.37 2.41
CA VAL A 44 13.35 34.96 3.11
C VAL A 44 12.52 34.01 2.24
N GLY A 45 12.34 34.33 0.96
CA GLY A 45 11.62 33.46 0.01
C GLY A 45 12.27 32.07 -0.10
N GLY A 46 13.59 32.00 -0.25
CA GLY A 46 14.32 30.73 -0.28
C GLY A 46 14.17 29.90 1.01
N PHE A 47 14.24 30.54 2.17
CA PHE A 47 14.06 29.84 3.45
C PHE A 47 12.60 29.41 3.69
N LEU A 48 11.62 30.11 3.14
CA LEU A 48 10.22 29.68 3.16
C LEU A 48 10.05 28.37 2.37
N VAL A 49 10.73 28.23 1.23
CA VAL A 49 10.78 26.96 0.47
C VAL A 49 11.42 25.85 1.29
N ILE A 50 12.49 26.14 2.04
CA ILE A 50 13.15 25.15 2.91
C ILE A 50 12.24 24.71 4.07
N ILE A 51 11.47 25.63 4.66
CA ILE A 51 10.47 25.30 5.67
C ILE A 51 9.38 24.41 5.06
N ALA A 52 8.82 24.82 3.92
CA ALA A 52 7.77 24.07 3.23
C ALA A 52 8.26 22.66 2.86
N TYR A 53 9.49 22.55 2.35
CA TYR A 53 10.16 21.28 2.10
C TYR A 53 10.22 20.45 3.38
N SER A 54 10.74 21.02 4.48
CA SER A 54 10.89 20.30 5.75
C SER A 54 9.55 19.78 6.28
N VAL A 55 8.50 20.62 6.24
CA VAL A 55 7.14 20.28 6.69
C VAL A 55 6.51 19.18 5.81
N ALA A 56 6.76 19.19 4.51
CA ALA A 56 6.16 18.22 3.58
C ALA A 56 6.59 16.77 3.82
N PHE A 57 7.72 16.52 4.49
CA PHE A 57 8.15 15.15 4.86
C PHE A 57 7.66 14.71 6.24
N PHE A 58 7.10 15.61 7.05
CA PHE A 58 6.61 15.22 8.39
C PHE A 58 5.25 14.53 8.29
N GLY A 59 5.17 13.30 8.82
CA GLY A 59 3.91 12.55 8.98
C GLY A 59 3.30 12.00 7.68
N VAL A 60 4.04 12.00 6.57
CA VAL A 60 3.54 11.52 5.27
C VAL A 60 4.01 10.09 5.01
N ALA A 61 3.07 9.17 4.74
CA ALA A 61 3.36 7.76 4.45
C ALA A 61 3.91 7.51 3.02
N TRP A 62 3.88 8.52 2.14
CA TRP A 62 4.32 8.41 0.75
C TRP A 62 5.84 8.31 0.61
N PRO A 63 6.35 7.64 -0.44
CA PRO A 63 7.78 7.57 -0.70
C PRO A 63 8.36 8.97 -1.00
N ASP A 64 9.59 9.21 -0.54
CA ASP A 64 10.29 10.50 -0.68
C ASP A 64 10.25 11.04 -2.12
N ARG A 65 10.36 10.17 -3.12
CA ARG A 65 10.25 10.55 -4.55
C ARG A 65 8.92 11.25 -4.87
N LEU A 66 7.81 10.75 -4.32
CA LEU A 66 6.47 11.24 -4.60
C LEU A 66 6.24 12.56 -3.87
N VAL A 67 6.71 12.68 -2.63
CA VAL A 67 6.68 13.93 -1.87
C VAL A 67 7.46 15.02 -2.60
N LYS A 68 8.69 14.72 -3.05
CA LYS A 68 9.53 15.65 -3.83
C LYS A 68 8.88 16.07 -5.15
N SER A 69 8.38 15.12 -5.94
CA SER A 69 7.70 15.39 -7.22
C SER A 69 6.47 16.28 -7.02
N ARG A 70 5.59 15.94 -6.07
CA ARG A 70 4.37 16.72 -5.79
C ARG A 70 4.69 18.11 -5.27
N LEU A 71 5.65 18.24 -4.34
CA LEU A 71 6.08 19.52 -3.82
C LEU A 71 6.70 20.40 -4.91
N PHE A 72 7.52 19.82 -5.80
CA PHE A 72 8.11 20.54 -6.91
C PHE A 72 7.05 21.05 -7.91
N LYS A 73 6.10 20.19 -8.29
CA LYS A 73 4.96 20.58 -9.13
C LYS A 73 4.11 21.69 -8.49
N TRP A 74 3.80 21.55 -7.20
CA TRP A 74 3.05 22.56 -6.45
C TRP A 74 3.79 23.90 -6.38
N PHE A 75 5.10 23.86 -6.12
CA PHE A 75 5.95 25.05 -6.04
C PHE A 75 6.04 25.78 -7.39
N LEU A 76 6.26 25.03 -8.47
CA LEU A 76 6.29 25.58 -9.83
C LEU A 76 4.95 26.20 -10.21
N ARG A 77 3.84 25.51 -9.92
CA ARG A 77 2.50 25.91 -10.36
C ARG A 77 1.91 27.08 -9.57
N GLY A 78 2.26 27.23 -8.30
CA GLY A 78 1.69 28.29 -7.45
C GLY A 78 2.67 29.43 -7.19
N PRO A 79 3.59 29.29 -6.22
CA PRO A 79 4.51 30.37 -5.83
C PRO A 79 5.36 30.91 -6.98
N PHE A 80 5.92 30.03 -7.82
CA PHE A 80 6.81 30.43 -8.90
C PHE A 80 6.07 31.15 -10.03
N THR A 81 4.95 30.59 -10.51
CA THR A 81 4.09 31.26 -11.51
C THR A 81 3.63 32.63 -11.03
N ALA A 82 3.10 32.73 -9.81
CA ALA A 82 2.63 33.98 -9.24
C ALA A 82 3.75 35.02 -9.15
N SER A 83 4.94 34.62 -8.71
CA SER A 83 6.10 35.52 -8.59
C SER A 83 6.57 36.04 -9.95
N VAL A 84 6.69 35.16 -10.95
CA VAL A 84 7.11 35.53 -12.31
C VAL A 84 6.08 36.44 -12.98
N VAL A 85 4.80 36.12 -12.84
CA VAL A 85 3.70 36.91 -13.40
C VAL A 85 3.61 38.28 -12.74
N LEU A 86 3.74 38.36 -11.43
CA LEU A 86 3.74 39.64 -10.70
C LEU A 86 4.97 40.48 -11.06
N ALA A 87 6.15 39.88 -11.22
CA ALA A 87 7.34 40.58 -11.66
C ALA A 87 7.17 41.14 -13.09
N ALA A 88 6.71 40.31 -14.03
CA ALA A 88 6.51 40.73 -15.42
C ALA A 88 5.43 41.81 -15.56
N THR A 89 4.29 41.68 -14.88
CA THR A 89 3.23 42.69 -14.91
C THR A 89 3.69 44.01 -14.29
N THR A 90 4.51 43.97 -13.23
CA THR A 90 5.11 45.18 -12.64
C THR A 90 6.07 45.87 -13.61
N ILE A 91 6.89 45.10 -14.34
CA ILE A 91 7.80 45.63 -15.36
C ILE A 91 7.00 46.27 -16.50
N ILE A 92 5.98 45.60 -17.02
CA ILE A 92 5.16 46.09 -18.14
C ILE A 92 4.39 47.33 -17.76
N ARG A 93 3.82 47.37 -16.55
CA ARG A 93 3.18 48.58 -16.02
C ARG A 93 4.17 49.74 -15.97
N ARG A 94 5.42 49.48 -15.60
CA ARG A 94 6.47 50.51 -15.56
C ARG A 94 6.88 51.00 -16.95
N PHE A 95 6.88 50.12 -17.94
CA PHE A 95 7.03 50.51 -19.35
C PHE A 95 5.85 51.35 -19.85
N GLY A 96 4.61 51.03 -19.46
CA GLY A 96 3.43 51.84 -19.79
C GLY A 96 3.54 53.27 -19.28
N MET A 97 4.05 53.47 -18.05
CA MET A 97 4.29 54.81 -17.50
C MET A 97 5.34 55.61 -18.27
N LEU A 98 6.34 54.96 -18.90
CA LEU A 98 7.33 55.63 -19.76
C LEU A 98 6.72 56.13 -21.07
N TRP A 99 5.59 55.56 -21.50
CA TRP A 99 4.83 55.97 -22.69
C TRP A 99 3.63 56.85 -22.36
N GLU A 100 3.58 57.44 -21.16
CA GLU A 100 2.51 58.34 -20.70
C GLU A 100 1.11 57.70 -20.67
N ASP A 101 1.01 56.37 -20.69
CA ASP A 101 -0.26 55.64 -20.58
C ASP A 101 -0.41 55.00 -19.18
N PRO A 102 -1.09 55.68 -18.24
CA PRO A 102 -1.28 55.19 -16.88
C PRO A 102 -2.23 53.98 -16.79
N TYR A 103 -3.03 53.71 -17.83
CA TYR A 103 -4.04 52.65 -17.85
C TYR A 103 -3.80 51.65 -18.97
N ASN A 104 -2.61 51.07 -18.98
CA ASN A 104 -2.18 50.16 -20.03
C ASN A 104 -3.01 48.84 -20.05
N PRO A 105 -3.91 48.60 -21.04
CA PRO A 105 -4.73 47.39 -21.13
C PRO A 105 -3.89 46.14 -21.44
N PHE A 106 -2.64 46.30 -21.87
CA PHE A 106 -1.73 45.18 -22.10
C PHE A 106 -1.33 44.47 -20.80
N VAL A 107 -1.44 45.11 -19.63
CA VAL A 107 -1.08 44.49 -18.34
C VAL A 107 -1.91 43.22 -18.05
N PRO A 108 -3.26 43.27 -18.01
CA PRO A 108 -4.07 42.07 -17.78
C PRO A 108 -3.97 41.05 -18.92
N ILE A 109 -3.85 41.49 -20.18
CA ILE A 109 -3.69 40.57 -21.33
C ILE A 109 -2.39 39.78 -21.19
N PHE A 110 -1.28 40.47 -20.90
CA PHE A 110 0.01 39.83 -20.70
C PHE A 110 0.03 38.98 -19.43
N MET A 111 -0.65 39.41 -18.37
CA MET A 111 -0.82 38.61 -17.15
C MET A 111 -1.45 37.26 -17.47
N VAL A 112 -2.60 37.25 -18.16
CA VAL A 112 -3.29 36.02 -18.55
C VAL A 112 -2.44 35.19 -19.51
N GLY A 113 -1.85 35.82 -20.52
CA GLY A 113 -0.99 35.14 -21.50
C GLY A 113 0.22 34.46 -20.84
N LEU A 114 0.87 35.14 -19.90
CA LEU A 114 2.03 34.60 -19.18
C LEU A 114 1.64 33.47 -18.23
N ILE A 115 0.49 33.57 -17.54
CA ILE A 115 -0.03 32.47 -16.71
C ILE A 115 -0.25 31.23 -17.59
N LEU A 116 -0.98 31.36 -18.70
CA LEU A 116 -1.27 30.22 -19.58
C LEU A 116 0.01 29.62 -20.17
N LEU A 117 0.94 30.46 -20.62
CA LEU A 117 2.22 30.02 -21.17
C LEU A 117 3.03 29.24 -20.13
N LEU A 118 3.11 29.75 -18.91
CA LEU A 118 3.95 29.15 -17.88
C LEU A 118 3.31 27.86 -17.32
N GLU A 119 1.99 27.81 -17.15
CA GLU A 119 1.25 26.59 -16.80
C GLU A 119 1.41 25.48 -17.85
N TYR A 120 1.33 25.85 -19.13
CA TYR A 120 1.56 24.93 -20.23
C TYR A 120 3.01 24.43 -20.25
N LEU A 121 3.98 25.34 -20.11
CA LEU A 121 5.40 25.01 -20.08
C LEU A 121 5.75 24.09 -18.91
N ILE A 122 5.19 24.34 -17.72
CA ILE A 122 5.38 23.48 -16.54
C ILE A 122 4.81 22.08 -16.82
N THR A 123 3.63 21.98 -17.43
CA THR A 123 3.01 20.68 -17.72
C THR A 123 3.84 19.88 -18.72
N LEU A 124 4.38 20.54 -19.75
CA LEU A 124 5.21 19.91 -20.77
C LEU A 124 6.59 19.51 -20.24
N LEU A 125 7.20 20.33 -19.38
CA LEU A 125 8.52 20.06 -18.81
C LEU A 125 8.49 19.18 -17.56
N ALA A 126 7.35 19.04 -16.88
CA ALA A 126 7.19 18.19 -15.70
C ALA A 126 7.80 16.79 -15.85
N PRO A 127 7.52 16.01 -16.92
CA PRO A 127 8.12 14.68 -17.08
C PRO A 127 9.63 14.73 -17.25
N PHE A 128 10.20 15.79 -17.83
CA PHE A 128 11.65 15.94 -17.98
C PHE A 128 12.32 16.21 -16.63
N TRP A 129 11.77 17.13 -15.84
CA TRP A 129 12.29 17.44 -14.50
C TRP A 129 12.14 16.27 -13.54
N GLU A 130 11.03 15.53 -13.64
CA GLU A 130 10.85 14.32 -12.86
C GLU A 130 11.94 13.31 -13.15
N ARG A 131 12.20 13.03 -14.44
CA ARG A 131 13.27 12.13 -14.88
C ARG A 131 14.67 12.58 -14.45
N LEU A 132 14.96 13.88 -14.47
CA LEU A 132 16.29 14.42 -14.16
C LEU A 132 16.61 14.44 -12.66
N LEU A 133 15.63 14.81 -11.82
CA LEU A 133 15.86 15.08 -10.39
C LEU A 133 15.47 13.92 -9.46
N PHE A 134 14.52 13.06 -9.84
CA PHE A 134 13.86 12.14 -8.90
C PHE A 134 13.94 10.65 -9.25
N TYR A 135 14.41 10.28 -10.46
CA TYR A 135 14.56 8.89 -10.88
C TYR A 135 16.05 8.48 -10.88
N GLY A 136 16.55 8.05 -9.73
CA GLY A 136 17.88 7.42 -9.56
C GLY A 136 17.92 5.95 -10.01
N SER A 137 18.60 5.09 -9.24
CA SER A 137 18.79 3.64 -9.48
C SER A 137 17.52 2.86 -9.79
N ASP A 138 16.38 3.28 -9.25
CA ASP A 138 15.08 2.59 -9.33
C ASP A 138 14.40 2.74 -10.70
N ARG A 139 15.00 3.53 -11.61
CA ARG A 139 14.49 3.72 -12.98
C ARG A 139 14.29 2.39 -13.72
N ARG A 140 15.19 1.43 -13.52
CA ARG A 140 15.11 0.14 -14.21
C ARG A 140 13.90 -0.68 -13.76
N GLU A 141 13.52 -0.58 -12.50
CA GLU A 141 12.39 -1.33 -11.94
C GLU A 141 11.05 -0.71 -12.37
N ILE A 142 10.93 0.62 -12.32
CA ILE A 142 9.71 1.32 -12.73
C ILE A 142 9.47 1.17 -14.24
N MET A 143 10.52 1.27 -15.05
CA MET A 143 10.40 1.07 -16.50
C MET A 143 9.96 -0.35 -16.86
N ARG A 144 10.33 -1.37 -16.07
CA ARG A 144 9.86 -2.75 -16.28
C ARG A 144 8.35 -2.87 -16.01
N ILE A 145 7.84 -2.20 -14.99
CA ILE A 145 6.40 -2.18 -14.69
C ILE A 145 5.62 -1.43 -15.76
N GLN A 146 6.12 -0.29 -16.23
CA GLN A 146 5.49 0.45 -17.34
C GLN A 146 5.54 -0.34 -18.66
N SER A 147 6.64 -1.02 -18.95
CA SER A 147 6.69 -1.89 -20.13
C SER A 147 5.74 -3.09 -20.02
N LEU A 148 5.44 -3.56 -18.80
CA LEU A 148 4.39 -4.55 -18.60
C LEU A 148 3.05 -3.94 -19.00
N GLU A 149 2.67 -2.77 -18.49
CA GLU A 149 1.42 -2.06 -18.87
C GLU A 149 1.22 -1.98 -20.38
N ASP A 150 2.26 -1.61 -21.15
CA ASP A 150 2.21 -1.50 -22.61
C ASP A 150 2.05 -2.84 -23.35
N HIS A 151 2.34 -3.98 -22.70
CA HIS A 151 2.36 -5.32 -23.30
C HIS A 151 1.38 -6.30 -22.62
N LEU A 152 0.53 -5.84 -21.69
CA LEU A 152 -0.48 -6.69 -21.06
C LEU A 152 -1.51 -7.12 -22.10
N LEU A 153 -1.77 -8.42 -22.19
CA LEU A 153 -2.87 -8.95 -22.98
C LEU A 153 -4.17 -8.75 -22.20
N THR A 154 -5.18 -8.12 -22.78
CA THR A 154 -6.50 -8.06 -22.13
C THR A 154 -7.30 -9.33 -22.39
N ARG A 155 -8.32 -9.59 -21.56
CA ARG A 155 -9.25 -10.72 -21.77
C ARG A 155 -9.93 -10.64 -23.14
N SER A 156 -10.29 -9.44 -23.59
CA SER A 156 -10.87 -9.21 -24.91
C SER A 156 -9.88 -9.50 -26.04
N ASP A 157 -8.61 -9.11 -25.88
CA ASP A 157 -7.59 -9.38 -26.91
C ASP A 157 -7.33 -10.88 -27.06
N LEU A 158 -7.27 -11.61 -25.93
CA LEU A 158 -7.17 -13.07 -25.95
C LEU A 158 -8.37 -13.70 -26.65
N GLN A 159 -9.59 -13.30 -26.28
CA GLN A 159 -10.80 -13.84 -26.87
C GLN A 159 -10.84 -13.61 -28.39
N GLN A 160 -10.55 -12.38 -28.83
CA GLN A 160 -10.52 -12.04 -30.25
C GLN A 160 -9.46 -12.85 -31.00
N PHE A 161 -8.27 -13.02 -30.43
CA PHE A 161 -7.24 -13.87 -31.02
C PHE A 161 -7.70 -15.33 -31.16
N LEU A 162 -8.29 -15.90 -30.11
CA LEU A 162 -8.77 -17.29 -30.13
C LEU A 162 -9.94 -17.47 -31.12
N GLU A 163 -10.85 -16.51 -31.24
CA GLU A 163 -11.92 -16.50 -32.25
C GLU A 163 -11.37 -16.49 -33.69
N ILE A 164 -10.32 -15.72 -33.95
CA ILE A 164 -9.65 -15.73 -35.26
C ILE A 164 -9.06 -17.11 -35.53
N VAL A 165 -8.43 -17.75 -34.54
CA VAL A 165 -7.84 -19.08 -34.71
C VAL A 165 -8.92 -20.13 -34.95
N THR A 166 -9.99 -20.18 -34.16
CA THR A 166 -11.07 -21.16 -34.34
C THR A 166 -11.78 -20.96 -35.68
N ALA A 167 -12.04 -19.72 -36.09
CA ALA A 167 -12.58 -19.43 -37.42
C ALA A 167 -11.65 -19.90 -38.55
N THR A 168 -10.35 -19.67 -38.41
CA THR A 168 -9.35 -20.14 -39.39
C THR A 168 -9.31 -21.67 -39.47
N ILE A 169 -9.45 -22.36 -38.34
CA ILE A 169 -9.54 -23.84 -38.31
C ILE A 169 -10.82 -24.30 -39.02
N CYS A 170 -11.96 -23.66 -38.76
CA CYS A 170 -13.22 -23.96 -39.45
C CYS A 170 -13.11 -23.79 -40.97
N ASP A 171 -12.50 -22.69 -41.42
CA ASP A 171 -12.33 -22.39 -42.85
C ASP A 171 -11.36 -23.38 -43.53
N LEU A 172 -10.25 -23.71 -42.88
CA LEU A 172 -9.23 -24.62 -43.41
C LEU A 172 -9.76 -26.06 -43.54
N LEU A 173 -10.50 -26.53 -42.54
CA LEU A 173 -11.00 -27.90 -42.46
C LEU A 173 -12.40 -28.07 -43.07
N GLN A 174 -13.09 -26.97 -43.36
CA GLN A 174 -14.50 -26.91 -43.75
C GLN A 174 -15.41 -27.65 -42.77
N VAL A 175 -15.23 -27.39 -41.47
CA VAL A 175 -16.03 -27.95 -40.37
C VAL A 175 -16.98 -26.90 -39.82
N GLN A 176 -18.11 -27.34 -39.25
CA GLN A 176 -19.18 -26.45 -38.78
C GLN A 176 -18.84 -25.71 -37.48
N SER A 177 -17.93 -26.26 -36.67
CA SER A 177 -17.50 -25.65 -35.43
C SER A 177 -16.09 -26.04 -35.02
N ALA A 178 -15.46 -25.18 -34.24
CA ALA A 178 -14.19 -25.43 -33.56
C ALA A 178 -14.20 -24.71 -32.22
N PHE A 179 -13.58 -25.30 -31.20
CA PHE A 179 -13.53 -24.72 -29.86
C PHE A 179 -12.12 -24.77 -29.29
N ILE A 180 -11.84 -23.86 -28.35
CA ILE A 180 -10.63 -23.84 -27.55
C ILE A 180 -11.03 -23.72 -26.08
N ALA A 181 -10.50 -24.62 -25.27
CA ALA A 181 -10.73 -24.69 -23.84
C ALA A 181 -9.40 -24.70 -23.08
N MET A 182 -9.35 -24.02 -21.94
CA MET A 182 -8.19 -23.95 -21.05
C MET A 182 -8.41 -24.85 -19.84
N LEU A 183 -7.31 -25.37 -19.29
CA LEU A 183 -7.32 -26.12 -18.04
C LEU A 183 -7.13 -25.17 -16.85
N ASP A 184 -8.11 -25.09 -15.95
CA ASP A 184 -8.03 -24.26 -14.73
C ASP A 184 -8.48 -25.05 -13.49
N GLY A 185 -7.65 -25.08 -12.44
CA GLY A 185 -8.00 -25.61 -11.11
C GLY A 185 -8.54 -27.05 -11.02
N GLY A 186 -8.39 -27.88 -12.07
CA GLY A 186 -8.95 -29.24 -12.13
C GLY A 186 -10.19 -29.39 -13.02
N GLY A 187 -10.59 -28.34 -13.76
CA GLY A 187 -11.67 -28.38 -14.76
C GLY A 187 -11.27 -27.76 -16.11
N LEU A 188 -12.09 -28.00 -17.13
CA LEU A 188 -11.96 -27.40 -18.47
C LEU A 188 -12.87 -26.17 -18.54
N VAL A 189 -12.26 -25.00 -18.73
CA VAL A 189 -12.98 -23.73 -18.92
C VAL A 189 -12.97 -23.39 -20.41
N MET A 190 -14.16 -23.34 -21.03
CA MET A 190 -14.28 -22.87 -22.41
C MET A 190 -13.85 -21.41 -22.50
N LEU A 191 -12.92 -21.12 -23.41
CA LEU A 191 -12.53 -19.73 -23.69
C LEU A 191 -13.26 -19.18 -24.90
N THR A 192 -13.38 -19.97 -25.99
CA THR A 192 -14.02 -19.54 -27.23
C THR A 192 -14.57 -20.71 -28.05
N VAL A 193 -15.61 -20.43 -28.84
CA VAL A 193 -16.20 -21.34 -29.84
C VAL A 193 -16.45 -20.54 -31.12
N ALA A 194 -16.04 -21.07 -32.26
CA ALA A 194 -16.58 -20.67 -33.56
C ALA A 194 -17.63 -21.71 -33.98
N GLY A 195 -18.86 -21.28 -34.25
CA GLY A 195 -19.97 -22.18 -34.62
C GLY A 195 -20.88 -22.56 -33.46
N ASP A 196 -21.53 -23.73 -33.54
CA ASP A 196 -22.50 -24.19 -32.53
C ASP A 196 -21.80 -24.70 -31.25
N GLN A 197 -22.36 -24.32 -30.09
CA GLN A 197 -21.81 -24.57 -28.75
C GLN A 197 -22.15 -25.96 -28.21
N SER A 198 -23.09 -26.66 -28.87
CA SER A 198 -23.55 -28.02 -28.55
C SER A 198 -22.40 -29.03 -28.45
N ALA A 199 -21.42 -28.95 -29.35
CA ALA A 199 -20.25 -29.83 -29.39
C ALA A 199 -19.39 -29.75 -28.12
N PHE A 200 -19.25 -28.56 -27.51
CA PHE A 200 -18.48 -28.43 -26.28
C PHE A 200 -19.27 -28.86 -25.04
N ASN A 201 -20.58 -28.60 -25.00
CA ASN A 201 -21.39 -28.96 -23.84
C ASN A 201 -21.43 -30.49 -23.60
N GLU A 202 -21.34 -31.29 -24.67
CA GLU A 202 -21.18 -32.75 -24.57
C GLU A 202 -19.82 -33.15 -23.97
N ILE A 203 -18.76 -32.39 -24.26
CA ILE A 203 -17.38 -32.58 -23.80
C ILE A 203 -17.22 -32.17 -22.33
N GLU A 204 -17.73 -30.99 -21.95
CA GLU A 204 -17.66 -30.43 -20.58
C GLU A 204 -18.32 -31.34 -19.54
N SER A 205 -19.40 -32.03 -19.91
CA SER A 205 -20.16 -32.91 -19.02
C SER A 205 -19.49 -34.25 -18.70
N SER A 206 -18.34 -34.55 -19.30
CA SER A 206 -17.69 -35.86 -19.23
C SER A 206 -16.41 -35.84 -18.39
N ASP A 207 -16.46 -36.47 -17.21
CA ASP A 207 -15.29 -36.68 -16.32
C ASP A 207 -14.15 -37.49 -16.99
N GLU A 208 -14.44 -38.18 -18.10
CA GLU A 208 -13.48 -39.03 -18.82
C GLU A 208 -12.41 -38.24 -19.59
N ILE A 209 -12.69 -37.00 -20.02
CA ILE A 209 -11.72 -36.20 -20.78
C ILE A 209 -10.57 -35.75 -19.88
N LEU A 210 -10.88 -35.34 -18.65
CA LEU A 210 -9.88 -35.05 -17.61
C LEU A 210 -8.98 -36.27 -17.37
N ALA A 211 -9.58 -37.47 -17.29
CA ALA A 211 -8.84 -38.73 -17.10
C ALA A 211 -7.98 -39.12 -18.32
N LEU A 212 -8.43 -38.83 -19.55
CA LEU A 212 -7.68 -39.03 -20.78
C LEU A 212 -6.50 -38.05 -20.90
N THR A 213 -6.69 -36.78 -20.52
CA THR A 213 -5.60 -35.80 -20.47
C THR A 213 -4.55 -36.13 -19.41
N LEU A 214 -4.94 -36.69 -18.25
CA LEU A 214 -4.02 -37.13 -17.20
C LEU A 214 -3.26 -38.42 -17.58
N LYS A 215 -3.88 -39.36 -18.31
CA LYS A 215 -3.20 -40.56 -18.82
C LYS A 215 -2.19 -40.23 -19.92
N ASN A 216 -2.45 -39.22 -20.73
CA ASN A 216 -1.61 -38.87 -21.88
C ASN A 216 -0.36 -38.04 -21.52
N GLU A 217 -0.15 -37.71 -20.24
CA GLU A 217 1.19 -37.28 -19.75
C GLU A 217 2.28 -38.31 -20.09
N SER A 218 1.90 -39.56 -20.34
CA SER A 218 2.81 -40.68 -20.61
C SER A 218 3.23 -40.83 -22.09
N ASN A 219 2.52 -40.23 -23.07
CA ASN A 219 2.88 -40.35 -24.49
C ASN A 219 2.55 -39.07 -25.31
N PRO A 220 3.33 -37.99 -25.12
CA PRO A 220 3.03 -36.65 -25.65
C PRO A 220 3.42 -36.44 -27.13
N ASP A 221 3.53 -37.52 -27.91
CA ASP A 221 3.92 -37.49 -29.34
C ASP A 221 2.73 -37.78 -30.28
N GLU A 222 1.55 -38.11 -29.74
CA GLU A 222 0.31 -38.13 -30.51
C GLU A 222 -0.28 -36.71 -30.59
N ASN A 223 -0.12 -36.09 -31.75
CA ASN A 223 -0.59 -34.72 -32.01
C ASN A 223 -2.12 -34.56 -32.04
N PHE A 224 -2.85 -35.67 -32.12
CA PHE A 224 -4.30 -35.69 -32.30
C PHE A 224 -4.96 -36.82 -31.50
N LEU A 225 -6.07 -36.53 -30.85
CA LEU A 225 -6.85 -37.44 -30.02
C LEU A 225 -8.27 -37.50 -30.55
N HIS A 226 -8.80 -38.68 -30.86
CA HIS A 226 -10.20 -38.82 -31.29
C HIS A 226 -11.11 -39.09 -30.08
N TRP A 227 -12.15 -38.28 -29.93
CA TRP A 227 -13.16 -38.47 -28.88
C TRP A 227 -14.54 -38.04 -29.37
N SER A 228 -15.57 -38.88 -29.18
CA SER A 228 -16.98 -38.60 -29.55
C SER A 228 -17.25 -38.06 -30.97
N GLY A 229 -16.45 -38.42 -31.98
CA GLY A 229 -16.58 -37.86 -33.34
C GLY A 229 -15.91 -36.50 -33.52
N HIS A 230 -15.13 -36.07 -32.53
CA HIS A 230 -14.28 -34.88 -32.55
C HIS A 230 -12.81 -35.30 -32.59
N LEU A 231 -12.00 -34.47 -33.23
CA LEU A 231 -10.55 -34.52 -33.14
C LEU A 231 -10.10 -33.41 -32.18
N LEU A 232 -9.38 -33.82 -31.14
CA LEU A 232 -8.84 -32.98 -30.09
C LEU A 232 -7.33 -32.85 -30.26
N ILE A 233 -6.83 -31.65 -30.02
CA ILE A 233 -5.42 -31.31 -30.10
C ILE A 233 -5.02 -30.78 -28.73
N PRO A 234 -4.08 -31.46 -28.04
CA PRO A 234 -3.59 -30.99 -26.76
C PRO A 234 -2.76 -29.72 -26.95
N LEU A 235 -3.15 -28.65 -26.25
CA LEU A 235 -2.44 -27.38 -26.24
C LEU A 235 -1.35 -27.46 -25.19
N VAL A 236 -0.20 -27.96 -25.61
CA VAL A 236 0.96 -28.19 -24.74
C VAL A 236 2.02 -27.12 -24.99
N TYR A 237 2.66 -26.67 -23.92
CA TYR A 237 3.86 -25.85 -23.99
C TYR A 237 5.04 -26.61 -23.37
N ALA A 238 6.13 -26.73 -24.12
CA ALA A 238 7.36 -27.33 -23.61
C ALA A 238 8.20 -26.26 -22.92
N ASP A 239 8.26 -26.30 -21.60
CA ASP A 239 9.18 -25.49 -20.82
C ASP A 239 10.52 -26.22 -20.64
N GLN A 240 11.63 -25.47 -20.73
CA GLN A 240 12.97 -26.04 -20.61
C GLN A 240 13.27 -26.55 -19.19
N GLN A 241 12.54 -26.04 -18.19
CA GLN A 241 12.75 -26.37 -16.77
C GLN A 241 11.68 -27.30 -16.21
N ASN A 242 10.40 -27.09 -16.55
CA ASN A 242 9.27 -27.84 -15.98
C ASN A 242 8.69 -28.93 -16.90
N GLY A 243 9.28 -29.17 -18.08
CA GLY A 243 8.78 -30.16 -19.04
C GLY A 243 7.56 -29.68 -19.83
N LYS A 244 6.82 -30.62 -20.42
CA LYS A 244 5.62 -30.36 -21.22
C LYS A 244 4.44 -30.08 -20.28
N ILE A 245 3.91 -28.85 -20.30
CA ILE A 245 2.74 -28.43 -19.51
C ILE A 245 1.52 -28.39 -20.43
N LEU A 246 0.45 -29.09 -20.06
CA LEU A 246 -0.84 -29.00 -20.74
C LEU A 246 -1.56 -27.72 -20.29
N LEU A 247 -1.87 -26.85 -21.23
CA LEU A 247 -2.57 -25.58 -21.00
C LEU A 247 -4.06 -25.66 -21.34
N GLY A 248 -4.44 -26.58 -22.21
CA GLY A 248 -5.81 -26.71 -22.69
C GLY A 248 -5.98 -27.70 -23.83
N LEU A 249 -7.13 -27.63 -24.49
CA LEU A 249 -7.52 -28.46 -25.62
C LEU A 249 -8.13 -27.58 -26.72
N CYS A 250 -7.79 -27.88 -27.97
CA CYS A 250 -8.51 -27.40 -29.12
C CYS A 250 -9.24 -28.57 -29.77
N GLY A 251 -10.51 -28.40 -30.13
CA GLY A 251 -11.28 -29.50 -30.73
C GLY A 251 -12.19 -29.05 -31.85
N PHE A 252 -12.46 -29.96 -32.77
CA PHE A 252 -13.38 -29.77 -33.89
C PHE A 252 -13.98 -31.11 -34.33
N PRO A 253 -15.18 -31.13 -34.94
CA PRO A 253 -15.79 -32.35 -35.46
C PRO A 253 -14.94 -32.95 -36.59
N TRP A 254 -14.58 -34.23 -36.50
CA TRP A 254 -13.82 -34.92 -37.54
C TRP A 254 -14.14 -36.42 -37.58
N VAL A 255 -14.50 -36.92 -38.76
CA VAL A 255 -14.80 -38.33 -38.98
C VAL A 255 -13.49 -39.11 -39.19
N SER A 256 -13.27 -40.19 -38.43
CA SER A 256 -12.03 -40.97 -38.44
C SER A 256 -11.64 -41.58 -39.79
N GLU A 257 -12.55 -41.67 -40.76
CA GLU A 257 -12.29 -42.20 -42.11
C GLU A 257 -11.78 -41.14 -43.11
N ARG A 258 -11.79 -39.85 -42.74
CA ARG A 258 -11.33 -38.75 -43.59
C ARG A 258 -9.85 -38.46 -43.33
N GLU A 259 -8.97 -38.83 -44.25
CA GLU A 259 -7.56 -38.44 -44.21
C GLU A 259 -7.42 -36.92 -44.36
N MET A 260 -6.61 -36.32 -43.50
CA MET A 260 -6.32 -34.89 -43.51
C MET A 260 -5.03 -34.65 -44.29
N ASP A 261 -5.02 -33.63 -45.14
CA ASP A 261 -3.83 -33.29 -45.93
C ASP A 261 -2.67 -32.88 -45.01
N ALA A 262 -1.45 -33.23 -45.42
CA ALA A 262 -0.23 -32.94 -44.67
C ALA A 262 -0.03 -31.42 -44.49
N GLU A 263 -0.42 -30.60 -45.46
CA GLU A 263 -0.37 -29.14 -45.37
C GLU A 263 -1.35 -28.58 -44.33
N HIS A 264 -2.56 -29.15 -44.25
CA HIS A 264 -3.56 -28.78 -43.25
C HIS A 264 -3.11 -29.17 -41.84
N VAL A 265 -2.56 -30.39 -41.69
CA VAL A 265 -1.98 -30.85 -40.43
C VAL A 265 -0.90 -29.88 -39.95
N GLN A 266 0.05 -29.50 -40.81
CA GLN A 266 1.10 -28.54 -40.45
C GLN A 266 0.54 -27.17 -40.02
N SER A 267 -0.44 -26.66 -40.77
CA SER A 267 -1.08 -25.37 -40.48
C SER A 267 -1.80 -25.37 -39.13
N ILE A 268 -2.52 -26.45 -38.82
CA ILE A 268 -3.23 -26.62 -37.55
C ILE A 268 -2.25 -26.78 -36.40
N THR A 269 -1.18 -27.57 -36.57
CA THR A 269 -0.14 -27.70 -35.54
C THR A 269 0.51 -26.34 -35.24
N LEU A 270 0.73 -25.50 -36.25
CA LEU A 270 1.24 -24.14 -36.06
C LEU A 270 0.23 -23.25 -35.31
N LEU A 271 -1.06 -23.32 -35.66
CA LEU A 271 -2.12 -22.58 -34.97
C LEU A 271 -2.24 -23.02 -33.50
N ALA A 272 -2.26 -24.33 -33.24
CA ALA A 272 -2.26 -24.89 -31.90
C ALA A 272 -1.05 -24.44 -31.08
N SER A 273 0.15 -24.41 -31.69
CA SER A 273 1.36 -23.87 -31.04
C SER A 273 1.22 -22.39 -30.66
N ARG A 274 0.65 -21.55 -31.53
CA ARG A 274 0.42 -20.13 -31.23
C ARG A 274 -0.60 -19.92 -30.12
N VAL A 275 -1.68 -20.73 -30.12
CA VAL A 275 -2.66 -20.74 -29.04
C VAL A 275 -2.00 -21.13 -27.73
N SER A 276 -1.17 -22.19 -27.71
CA SER A 276 -0.43 -22.58 -26.50
C SER A 276 0.43 -21.43 -25.95
N ILE A 277 1.11 -20.67 -26.81
CA ILE A 277 1.90 -19.50 -26.37
C ILE A 277 1.00 -18.43 -25.75
N ALA A 278 -0.11 -18.07 -26.41
CA ALA A 278 -1.03 -17.06 -25.91
C ALA A 278 -1.68 -17.45 -24.56
N LEU A 279 -2.10 -18.72 -24.41
CA LEU A 279 -2.67 -19.23 -23.16
C LEU A 279 -1.63 -19.26 -22.02
N ARG A 280 -0.37 -19.60 -22.33
CA ARG A 280 0.73 -19.55 -21.37
C ARG A 280 0.98 -18.13 -20.87
N ASP A 281 1.11 -17.18 -21.80
CA ASP A 281 1.39 -15.79 -21.47
C ASP A 281 0.23 -15.18 -20.66
N TRP A 282 -1.01 -15.51 -21.01
CA TRP A 282 -2.19 -15.17 -20.22
C TRP A 282 -2.13 -15.72 -18.78
N LYS A 283 -1.80 -17.01 -18.62
CA LYS A 283 -1.69 -17.66 -17.30
C LYS A 283 -0.58 -17.04 -16.45
N LEU A 284 0.57 -16.71 -17.04
CA LEU A 284 1.65 -16.00 -16.37
C LEU A 284 1.23 -14.60 -15.93
N GLN A 285 0.51 -13.87 -16.78
CA GLN A 285 -0.01 -12.55 -16.44
C GLN A 285 -0.99 -12.61 -15.27
N GLN A 286 -1.91 -13.58 -15.26
CA GLN A 286 -2.84 -13.81 -14.16
C GLN A 286 -2.09 -14.08 -12.84
N GLN A 287 -1.08 -14.95 -12.87
CA GLN A 287 -0.24 -15.24 -11.70
C GLN A 287 0.49 -13.99 -11.17
N VAL A 288 0.98 -13.11 -12.03
CA VAL A 288 1.61 -11.85 -11.63
C VAL A 288 0.60 -10.91 -10.99
N ILE A 289 -0.59 -10.78 -11.55
CA ILE A 289 -1.67 -9.94 -11.01
C ILE A 289 -2.10 -10.46 -9.63
N ASP A 290 -2.35 -11.76 -9.49
CA ASP A 290 -2.72 -12.39 -8.22
C ASP A 290 -1.60 -12.19 -7.17
N SER A 291 -0.34 -12.30 -7.60
CA SER A 291 0.81 -12.01 -6.73
C SER A 291 0.86 -10.54 -6.31
N MET A 292 0.53 -9.60 -7.19
CA MET A 292 0.46 -8.17 -6.86
C MET A 292 -0.67 -7.83 -5.89
N GLU A 293 -1.85 -8.44 -6.04
CA GLU A 293 -2.95 -8.30 -5.08
C GLU A 293 -2.53 -8.76 -3.68
N ASN A 294 -1.77 -9.85 -3.60
CA ASN A 294 -1.19 -10.37 -2.36
C ASN A 294 -0.05 -9.49 -1.80
N LEU A 295 0.65 -8.71 -2.62
CA LEU A 295 1.71 -7.78 -2.20
C LEU A 295 1.18 -6.44 -1.68
N HIS A 296 0.00 -6.00 -2.12
CA HIS A 296 -0.62 -4.75 -1.68
C HIS A 296 -0.68 -4.56 -0.15
N PRO A 297 -1.09 -5.57 0.66
CA PRO A 297 -1.09 -5.43 2.12
C PRO A 297 0.32 -5.27 2.73
N GLN A 298 1.34 -5.89 2.16
CA GLN A 298 2.72 -5.83 2.69
C GLN A 298 3.38 -4.46 2.43
N VAL A 299 3.09 -3.85 1.28
CA VAL A 299 3.60 -2.51 0.95
C VAL A 299 2.98 -1.44 1.86
N LEU A 300 1.70 -1.59 2.22
CA LEU A 300 1.06 -0.69 3.20
C LEU A 300 1.72 -0.80 4.58
N LEU A 301 2.02 -2.02 5.03
CA LEU A 301 2.73 -2.24 6.29
C LEU A 301 4.10 -1.54 6.29
N ILE A 302 4.90 -1.70 5.22
CA ILE A 302 6.20 -1.02 5.10
C ILE A 302 6.03 0.51 5.08
N GLN A 303 5.00 1.04 4.42
CA GLN A 303 4.72 2.48 4.42
C GLN A 303 4.29 2.99 5.79
N GLN A 304 3.50 2.22 6.54
CA GLN A 304 3.11 2.51 7.92
C GLN A 304 4.32 2.47 8.86
N LEU A 305 5.16 1.43 8.76
CA LEU A 305 6.41 1.29 9.51
C LEU A 305 7.36 2.47 9.24
N ARG A 306 7.47 2.91 7.98
CA ARG A 306 8.27 4.09 7.64
C ARG A 306 7.68 5.39 8.19
N ALA A 307 6.36 5.58 8.12
CA ALA A 307 5.69 6.74 8.69
C ALA A 307 5.91 6.82 10.21
N ALA A 308 5.82 5.70 10.92
CA ALA A 308 6.10 5.59 12.34
C ALA A 308 7.59 5.85 12.66
N SER A 309 8.52 5.36 11.84
CA SER A 309 9.98 5.59 12.01
C SER A 309 10.40 7.06 11.92
N SER A 310 9.59 7.91 11.27
CA SER A 310 9.87 9.35 11.17
C SER A 310 9.75 10.09 12.51
N TYR A 311 9.00 9.51 13.47
CA TYR A 311 8.81 10.06 14.81
C TYR A 311 9.91 9.62 15.80
N ASN A 312 10.50 8.43 15.62
CA ASN A 312 11.56 7.94 16.51
C ASN A 312 12.45 6.87 15.82
N LYS A 313 13.63 7.26 15.33
CA LYS A 313 14.53 6.36 14.56
C LYS A 313 15.10 5.20 15.39
N THR A 314 15.07 5.29 16.71
CA THR A 314 15.71 4.33 17.61
C THR A 314 14.78 3.19 18.03
N SER A 315 13.45 3.38 17.99
CA SER A 315 12.48 2.38 18.42
C SER A 315 12.10 1.36 17.34
N VAL A 316 12.41 1.62 16.07
CA VAL A 316 12.07 0.72 14.95
C VAL A 316 13.15 -0.33 14.67
N LEU A 317 14.40 -0.08 15.07
CA LEU A 317 15.48 -1.07 14.96
C LEU A 317 15.48 -2.09 16.11
N MET A 318 14.61 -1.91 17.11
CA MET A 318 14.60 -2.71 18.33
C MET A 318 13.29 -3.45 18.62
N ASP A 319 12.29 -3.42 17.74
CA ASP A 319 10.97 -3.94 18.11
C ASP A 319 10.22 -4.67 16.98
N GLU A 320 10.44 -5.98 16.89
CA GLU A 320 9.67 -6.92 16.07
C GLU A 320 8.32 -7.31 16.70
N ALA A 321 7.82 -6.58 17.70
CA ALA A 321 6.53 -6.88 18.32
C ALA A 321 5.82 -5.64 18.86
N GLN A 322 5.20 -4.85 17.99
CA GLN A 322 4.24 -3.84 18.43
C GLN A 322 2.82 -4.37 18.27
N LEU A 323 2.28 -4.84 19.40
CA LEU A 323 0.86 -5.04 19.63
C LEU A 323 0.18 -3.65 19.54
N PRO A 324 -0.88 -3.46 18.74
CA PRO A 324 -1.58 -2.18 18.68
C PRO A 324 -2.03 -1.75 20.07
N GLU A 325 -1.63 -0.56 20.55
CA GLU A 325 -1.91 -0.13 21.93
C GLU A 325 -3.42 -0.15 22.27
N GLU A 326 -4.30 0.06 21.28
CA GLU A 326 -5.76 -0.03 21.46
C GLU A 326 -6.26 -1.49 21.61
N ASP A 327 -5.76 -2.41 20.78
CA ASP A 327 -6.12 -3.84 20.85
C ASP A 327 -5.57 -4.50 22.13
N PHE A 328 -4.41 -4.05 22.60
CA PHE A 328 -3.79 -4.58 23.80
C PHE A 328 -4.60 -4.29 25.07
N VAL A 329 -5.16 -3.08 25.21
CA VAL A 329 -6.04 -2.73 26.34
C VAL A 329 -7.31 -3.60 26.31
N GLU A 330 -7.83 -3.91 25.13
CA GLU A 330 -8.99 -4.79 24.97
C GLU A 330 -8.67 -6.24 25.38
N TRP A 331 -7.50 -6.77 24.99
CA TRP A 331 -7.07 -8.10 25.41
C TRP A 331 -6.85 -8.20 26.93
N VAL A 332 -6.25 -7.17 27.54
CA VAL A 332 -6.08 -7.10 29.00
C VAL A 332 -7.45 -7.07 29.71
N LYS A 333 -8.40 -6.30 29.19
CA LYS A 333 -9.78 -6.26 29.70
C LYS A 333 -10.47 -7.62 29.57
N ASP A 334 -10.34 -8.28 28.44
CA ASP A 334 -10.97 -9.57 28.15
C ASP A 334 -10.39 -10.70 29.02
N ALA A 335 -9.07 -10.70 29.21
CA ALA A 335 -8.38 -11.61 30.12
C ALA A 335 -8.77 -11.37 31.59
N LEU A 336 -8.83 -10.11 32.04
CA LEU A 336 -9.26 -9.77 33.41
C LEU A 336 -10.75 -10.10 33.66
N THR A 337 -11.61 -9.97 32.64
CA THR A 337 -13.03 -10.33 32.76
C THR A 337 -13.21 -11.83 32.97
N HIS A 338 -12.35 -12.65 32.34
CA HIS A 338 -12.35 -14.11 32.46
C HIS A 338 -11.22 -14.63 33.37
N TYR A 339 -10.77 -13.82 34.34
CA TYR A 339 -9.63 -14.12 35.21
C TYR A 339 -9.76 -15.47 35.95
N TRP A 340 -10.99 -15.84 36.35
CA TRP A 340 -11.31 -17.10 37.03
C TRP A 340 -11.69 -18.26 36.09
N GLY A 341 -11.64 -18.06 34.78
CA GLY A 341 -11.89 -19.08 33.76
C GLY A 341 -12.76 -18.55 32.60
N GLY A 342 -12.40 -18.94 31.37
CA GLY A 342 -13.15 -18.64 30.14
C GLY A 342 -12.26 -18.60 28.90
N PRO A 343 -12.83 -18.72 27.69
CA PRO A 343 -12.06 -18.82 26.45
C PRO A 343 -11.18 -17.59 26.21
N LYS A 344 -11.64 -16.41 26.64
CA LYS A 344 -10.88 -15.15 26.47
C LYS A 344 -9.59 -15.05 27.29
N LEU A 345 -9.41 -15.88 28.31
CA LEU A 345 -8.13 -15.99 29.05
C LEU A 345 -7.26 -17.11 28.45
N THR A 346 -7.88 -18.24 28.08
CA THR A 346 -7.21 -19.43 27.55
C THR A 346 -6.71 -19.28 26.11
N GLU A 347 -7.37 -18.45 25.31
CA GLU A 347 -7.03 -18.16 23.91
C GLU A 347 -6.48 -16.73 23.77
N SER A 348 -6.07 -16.11 24.87
CA SER A 348 -5.60 -14.72 24.86
C SER A 348 -4.27 -14.61 24.11
N PRO A 349 -4.12 -13.62 23.20
CA PRO A 349 -2.82 -13.26 22.62
C PRO A 349 -1.77 -12.88 23.68
N LEU A 350 -2.18 -12.56 24.91
CA LEU A 350 -1.25 -12.27 26.02
C LEU A 350 -0.44 -13.49 26.46
N LEU A 351 -0.84 -14.71 26.11
CA LEU A 351 -0.09 -15.93 26.43
C LEU A 351 1.23 -16.04 25.65
N SER A 352 1.35 -15.36 24.51
CA SER A 352 2.58 -15.35 23.71
C SER A 352 3.60 -14.30 24.17
N LEU A 353 3.30 -13.52 25.22
CA LEU A 353 4.24 -12.54 25.77
C LEU A 353 5.45 -13.24 26.41
N ARG A 354 6.64 -12.65 26.22
CA ARG A 354 7.90 -13.20 26.72
C ARG A 354 7.89 -13.31 28.25
N ILE A 355 7.38 -12.28 28.92
CA ILE A 355 7.26 -12.27 30.39
C ILE A 355 6.32 -13.37 30.91
N VAL A 356 5.31 -13.74 30.13
CA VAL A 356 4.39 -14.81 30.50
C VAL A 356 5.07 -16.15 30.28
N GLN A 357 5.79 -16.32 29.18
CA GLN A 357 6.56 -17.53 28.86
C GLN A 357 7.67 -17.79 29.88
N SER A 358 8.42 -16.77 30.30
CA SER A 358 9.48 -16.90 31.30
C SER A 358 8.93 -17.23 32.70
N ALA A 359 7.71 -16.78 33.01
CA ALA A 359 7.04 -17.07 34.27
C ALA A 359 6.35 -18.45 34.31
N ILE A 360 6.32 -19.22 33.22
CA ILE A 360 5.64 -20.54 33.19
C ILE A 360 6.24 -21.49 34.23
N ASP A 361 7.56 -21.48 34.36
CA ASP A 361 8.30 -22.36 35.26
C ASP A 361 7.98 -22.07 36.74
N ASP A 362 7.67 -20.80 37.07
CA ASP A 362 7.29 -20.37 38.41
C ASP A 362 5.84 -20.74 38.79
N PHE A 363 5.00 -21.07 37.81
CA PHE A 363 3.55 -21.32 37.99
C PHE A 363 3.13 -22.73 37.53
N ASP A 364 3.82 -23.75 38.03
CA ASP A 364 3.51 -25.18 37.83
C ASP A 364 3.42 -25.62 36.35
N GLY A 365 4.13 -24.94 35.45
CA GLY A 365 4.14 -25.27 34.02
C GLY A 365 2.86 -24.90 33.26
N SER A 366 1.95 -24.13 33.87
CA SER A 366 0.68 -23.74 33.24
C SER A 366 0.73 -22.30 32.71
N PRO A 367 0.62 -22.07 31.39
CA PRO A 367 0.69 -20.73 30.80
C PRO A 367 -0.48 -19.84 31.26
N ILE A 368 -1.64 -20.44 31.59
CA ILE A 368 -2.80 -19.72 32.10
C ILE A 368 -2.56 -19.21 33.52
N ASN A 369 -1.91 -20.01 34.37
CA ASN A 369 -1.57 -19.59 35.73
C ASN A 369 -0.45 -18.54 35.74
N ALA A 370 0.52 -18.65 34.83
CA ALA A 370 1.54 -17.65 34.61
C ALA A 370 0.93 -16.30 34.20
N LEU A 371 0.04 -16.29 33.20
CA LEU A 371 -0.66 -15.07 32.78
C LEU A 371 -1.48 -14.46 33.93
N ARG A 372 -2.17 -15.29 34.73
CA ARG A 372 -2.90 -14.85 35.92
C ARG A 372 -1.96 -14.19 36.94
N GLY A 373 -0.81 -14.80 37.17
CA GLY A 373 0.25 -14.27 38.03
C GLY A 373 0.73 -12.91 37.57
N ILE A 374 1.08 -12.77 36.28
CA ILE A 374 1.53 -11.51 35.69
C ILE A 374 0.46 -10.41 35.76
N LEU A 375 -0.81 -10.73 35.46
CA LEU A 375 -1.92 -9.77 35.61
C LEU A 375 -2.06 -9.30 37.07
N LYS A 376 -1.92 -10.20 38.03
CA LYS A 376 -1.97 -9.86 39.46
C LYS A 376 -0.78 -9.00 39.88
N THR A 377 0.43 -9.31 39.41
CA THR A 377 1.64 -8.50 39.65
C THR A 377 1.49 -7.10 39.06
N ALA A 378 0.97 -6.98 37.83
CA ALA A 378 0.70 -5.71 37.19
C ALA A 378 -0.29 -4.85 37.98
N ILE A 379 -1.36 -5.45 38.50
CA ILE A 379 -2.35 -4.77 39.36
C ILE A 379 -1.70 -4.34 40.68
N ASN A 380 -0.87 -5.18 41.28
CA ASN A 380 -0.18 -4.86 42.54
C ASN A 380 0.81 -3.71 42.38
N ASN A 381 1.46 -3.54 41.23
CA ASN A 381 2.36 -2.41 40.97
C ASN A 381 1.63 -1.06 40.86
N ILE A 382 0.30 -1.07 40.65
CA ILE A 382 -0.54 0.15 40.64
C ILE A 382 -1.00 0.53 42.06
N LYS A 383 -0.73 -0.33 43.06
CA LYS A 383 -1.11 -0.10 44.45
C LYS A 383 -0.32 1.09 45.04
N PRO A 384 -1.00 2.13 45.56
CA PRO A 384 -0.34 3.23 46.28
C PRO A 384 0.23 2.77 47.63
N GLU A 385 1.23 3.50 48.14
CA GLU A 385 1.80 3.24 49.48
C GLU A 385 0.82 3.63 50.60
N GLY A 386 0.71 2.79 51.63
CA GLY A 386 -0.09 3.03 52.83
C GLY A 386 -1.21 2.03 53.09
N GLU A 387 -2.04 2.32 54.10
CA GLU A 387 -3.23 1.52 54.41
C GLU A 387 -4.37 1.76 53.42
N ARG A 388 -5.17 0.73 53.15
CA ARG A 388 -6.25 0.77 52.15
C ARG A 388 -7.25 1.86 52.48
N ARG A 389 -7.37 2.84 51.57
CA ARG A 389 -8.35 3.93 51.67
C ARG A 389 -9.25 3.97 50.44
N PHE A 390 -10.41 4.60 50.59
CA PHE A 390 -11.32 4.94 49.48
C PHE A 390 -11.06 6.39 49.02
N THR A 391 -9.79 6.76 48.89
CA THR A 391 -9.34 8.08 48.41
C THR A 391 -9.02 8.05 46.91
N ALA A 392 -8.94 9.21 46.27
CA ALA A 392 -8.72 9.35 44.83
C ALA A 392 -7.53 8.55 44.28
N GLU A 393 -6.45 8.45 45.07
CA GLU A 393 -5.23 7.70 44.73
C GLU A 393 -5.46 6.18 44.68
N TRP A 394 -6.36 5.66 45.52
CA TRP A 394 -6.67 4.24 45.61
C TRP A 394 -7.81 3.80 44.68
N ILE A 395 -8.51 4.73 44.03
CA ILE A 395 -9.70 4.43 43.21
C ILE A 395 -9.37 3.44 42.09
N LEU A 396 -8.26 3.62 41.37
CA LEU A 396 -7.91 2.76 40.24
C LEU A 396 -7.63 1.31 40.68
N TYR A 397 -6.82 1.14 41.73
CA TYR A 397 -6.53 -0.18 42.32
C TYR A 397 -7.81 -0.83 42.88
N ASN A 398 -8.62 -0.09 43.64
CA ASN A 398 -9.85 -0.61 44.21
C ASN A 398 -10.86 -1.05 43.14
N ILE A 399 -10.96 -0.32 42.01
CA ILE A 399 -11.81 -0.74 40.88
C ILE A 399 -11.32 -2.08 40.34
N LEU A 400 -10.02 -2.24 40.07
CA LEU A 400 -9.45 -3.46 39.51
C LEU A 400 -9.66 -4.66 40.44
N GLU A 401 -9.37 -4.48 41.73
CA GLU A 401 -9.51 -5.53 42.74
C GLU A 401 -10.97 -5.93 42.95
N LEU A 402 -11.87 -4.96 43.18
CA LEU A 402 -13.28 -5.26 43.46
C LEU A 402 -14.00 -5.81 42.22
N LYS A 403 -13.68 -5.31 41.02
CA LYS A 403 -14.38 -5.69 39.79
C LYS A 403 -13.88 -7.00 39.20
N PHE A 404 -12.56 -7.19 39.12
CA PHE A 404 -11.96 -8.30 38.37
C PHE A 404 -11.42 -9.41 39.27
N LEU A 405 -10.78 -9.09 40.40
CA LEU A 405 -10.24 -10.10 41.31
C LEU A 405 -11.33 -10.68 42.23
N GLU A 406 -12.15 -9.85 42.85
CA GLU A 406 -13.29 -10.28 43.69
C GLU A 406 -14.55 -10.63 42.87
N GLY A 407 -14.61 -10.27 41.58
CA GLY A 407 -15.72 -10.61 40.68
C GLY A 407 -17.05 -9.91 40.98
N ARG A 408 -17.05 -8.77 41.69
CA ARG A 408 -18.29 -8.08 42.07
C ARG A 408 -19.03 -7.47 40.87
N LYS A 409 -20.34 -7.29 41.03
CA LYS A 409 -21.18 -6.60 40.03
C LYS A 409 -20.87 -5.10 40.00
N VAL A 410 -21.01 -4.48 38.82
CA VAL A 410 -20.68 -3.05 38.61
C VAL A 410 -21.42 -2.16 39.59
N ARG A 411 -22.72 -2.42 39.81
CA ARG A 411 -23.57 -1.69 40.76
C ARG A 411 -23.07 -1.78 42.21
N GLU A 412 -22.55 -2.93 42.63
CA GLU A 412 -22.02 -3.12 43.99
C GLU A 412 -20.70 -2.38 44.17
N VAL A 413 -19.84 -2.38 43.15
CA VAL A 413 -18.57 -1.65 43.14
C VAL A 413 -18.82 -0.14 43.15
N ALA A 414 -19.75 0.35 42.33
CA ALA A 414 -20.15 1.75 42.27
C ALA A 414 -20.70 2.24 43.63
N ASN A 415 -21.58 1.45 44.26
CA ASN A 415 -22.10 1.75 45.59
C ASN A 415 -21.00 1.76 46.67
N ARG A 416 -20.07 0.79 46.63
CA ARG A 416 -18.99 0.68 47.63
C ARG A 416 -17.94 1.80 47.49
N LEU A 417 -17.73 2.30 46.27
CA LEU A 417 -16.83 3.42 45.99
C LEU A 417 -17.55 4.78 45.98
N ALA A 418 -18.83 4.83 46.37
CA ALA A 418 -19.66 6.03 46.41
C ALA A 418 -19.61 6.85 45.11
N MET A 419 -19.72 6.18 43.96
CA MET A 419 -19.67 6.80 42.62
C MET A 419 -20.81 6.31 41.72
N SER A 420 -21.11 7.08 40.67
CA SER A 420 -22.06 6.67 39.62
C SER A 420 -21.47 5.60 38.71
N GLU A 421 -22.31 4.73 38.14
CA GLU A 421 -21.89 3.69 37.18
C GLU A 421 -21.15 4.29 35.97
N ALA A 422 -21.59 5.45 35.48
CA ALA A 422 -20.95 6.13 34.35
C ALA A 422 -19.53 6.61 34.68
N ASP A 423 -19.30 7.08 35.92
CA ASP A 423 -17.97 7.49 36.37
C ASP A 423 -17.07 6.27 36.63
N LEU A 424 -17.64 5.19 37.16
CA LEU A 424 -16.95 3.91 37.29
C LEU A 424 -16.43 3.40 35.95
N TYR A 425 -17.23 3.41 34.88
CA TYR A 425 -16.76 2.97 33.55
C TYR A 425 -15.60 3.82 33.02
N ARG A 426 -15.63 5.14 33.25
CA ARG A 426 -14.52 6.04 32.86
C ARG A 426 -13.25 5.73 33.63
N LYS A 427 -13.34 5.59 34.95
CA LYS A 427 -12.20 5.27 35.82
C LYS A 427 -11.68 3.85 35.59
N GLN A 428 -12.55 2.91 35.28
CA GLN A 428 -12.19 1.54 34.90
C GLN A 428 -11.34 1.53 33.62
N ARG A 429 -11.69 2.32 32.60
CA ARG A 429 -10.88 2.44 31.38
C ARG A 429 -9.46 2.94 31.69
N VAL A 430 -9.36 4.00 32.48
CA VAL A 430 -8.05 4.54 32.91
C VAL A 430 -7.25 3.51 33.72
N ALA A 431 -7.91 2.74 34.57
CA ALA A 431 -7.27 1.67 35.35
C ALA A 431 -6.74 0.54 34.44
N LEU A 432 -7.50 0.13 33.42
CA LEU A 432 -7.08 -0.87 32.44
C LEU A 432 -5.91 -0.38 31.57
N GLU A 433 -5.91 0.89 31.17
CA GLU A 433 -4.78 1.51 30.46
C GLU A 433 -3.51 1.52 31.32
N ALA A 434 -3.62 1.79 32.62
CA ALA A 434 -2.49 1.74 33.54
C ALA A 434 -1.92 0.32 33.72
N VAL A 435 -2.79 -0.70 33.86
CA VAL A 435 -2.37 -2.12 33.90
C VAL A 435 -1.68 -2.52 32.61
N SER A 436 -2.23 -2.11 31.48
CA SER A 436 -1.69 -2.42 30.16
C SER A 436 -0.28 -1.85 29.99
N LYS A 437 -0.08 -0.57 30.35
CA LYS A 437 1.25 0.08 30.33
C LYS A 437 2.26 -0.62 31.26
N MET A 438 1.80 -1.06 32.43
CA MET A 438 2.64 -1.82 33.35
C MET A 438 3.09 -3.15 32.73
N ILE A 439 2.19 -3.91 32.12
CA ILE A 439 2.55 -5.19 31.45
C ILE A 439 3.55 -4.96 30.32
N VAL A 440 3.36 -3.92 29.51
CA VAL A 440 4.32 -3.53 28.46
C VAL A 440 5.69 -3.19 29.04
N SER A 441 5.75 -2.42 30.13
CA SER A 441 7.02 -2.11 30.78
C SER A 441 7.74 -3.35 31.33
N MET A 442 7.00 -4.30 31.91
CA MET A 442 7.58 -5.54 32.41
C MET A 442 8.05 -6.46 31.28
N GLU A 443 7.34 -6.51 30.14
CA GLU A 443 7.77 -7.23 28.92
C GLU A 443 9.08 -6.66 28.37
N LEU A 444 9.25 -5.33 28.35
CA LEU A 444 10.49 -4.69 27.92
C LEU A 444 11.66 -5.06 28.82
N SER A 445 11.48 -5.00 30.15
CA SER A 445 12.52 -5.40 31.10
C SER A 445 12.91 -6.87 30.98
N ALA A 446 11.94 -7.76 30.79
CA ALA A 446 12.20 -9.19 30.59
C ALA A 446 13.02 -9.47 29.32
N ARG A 447 12.83 -8.68 28.25
CA ARG A 447 13.63 -8.79 27.01
C ARG A 447 15.05 -8.26 27.16
N GLU A 448 15.25 -7.21 27.96
CA GLU A 448 16.58 -6.65 28.23
C GLU A 448 17.45 -7.60 29.08
N GLU A 449 16.86 -8.29 30.06
CA GLU A 449 17.57 -9.27 30.90
C GLU A 449 18.04 -10.52 30.15
N GLU A 450 17.43 -10.86 29.02
CA GLU A 450 17.80 -12.00 28.17
C GLU A 450 18.85 -11.67 27.11
N GLN A 451 19.04 -10.39 26.80
CA GLN A 451 20.06 -9.92 25.84
C GLN A 451 21.41 -9.61 26.51
N ALA A 452 21.43 -9.50 27.84
CA ALA A 452 22.63 -9.33 28.68
C ALA A 452 23.19 -10.70 29.11
#